data_AF-A0A2V8C157-F1
#
_entry.id   AF-A0A2V8C157-F1
#
_cell.length_a   1.000
_cell.length_b   1.000
_cell.length_c   1.000
_cell.angle_alpha   90.00
_cell.angle_beta   90.00
_cell.angle_gamma   90.00
#
_symmetry.space_group_name_H-M   'P 1'
#
loop_
_entity.id
_entity.type
_entity.pdbx_description
1 polymer ?
#
loop_
_entity_poly.entity_id
_entity_poly.type
_entity_poly.pdbx_seq_one_letter_code
_entity_poly.pdbx_strand_id
1 'polypeptide(L)'
;MTTTALQTAVFAGAGDIADCNNDGGRHAQETGRLLDKIDGTVFVAGDAAYPHGTTADFTNCFEPAWGRHKARIRPSPGNHDYD
;
A
#
# COMPACT_ATOMS: atom_id res chain seq x y z
N MET A 1 7.12 23.37 -34.49
CA MET A 1 7.44 21.98 -34.15
C MET A 1 7.12 21.79 -32.68
N THR A 2 6.17 20.93 -32.34
CA THR A 2 5.81 20.61 -30.95
C THR A 2 6.65 19.43 -30.50
N THR A 3 7.55 19.66 -29.55
CA THR A 3 8.31 18.60 -28.89
C THR A 3 7.38 17.84 -27.96
N THR A 4 7.16 16.55 -28.20
CA THR A 4 6.45 15.70 -27.24
C THR A 4 7.43 15.38 -26.12
N ALA A 5 7.19 15.90 -24.92
CA ALA A 5 7.97 15.51 -23.75
C ALA A 5 7.68 14.05 -23.43
N LEU A 6 8.73 13.24 -23.21
CA LEU A 6 8.57 11.90 -22.67
C LEU A 6 7.96 12.02 -21.27
N GLN A 7 6.77 11.46 -21.08
CA GLN A 7 6.08 11.47 -19.80
C GLN A 7 6.64 10.33 -18.95
N THR A 8 7.32 10.67 -17.84
CA THR A 8 7.79 9.68 -16.88
C THR A 8 6.60 9.08 -16.13
N ALA A 9 6.50 7.76 -16.13
CA ALA A 9 5.59 7.03 -15.25
C ALA A 9 6.34 6.65 -13.97
N VAL A 10 5.77 6.99 -12.81
CA VAL A 10 6.28 6.57 -11.50
C VAL A 10 5.39 5.48 -10.94
N PHE A 11 6.02 4.40 -10.51
CA PHE A 11 5.38 3.28 -9.83
C PHE A 11 6.13 2.99 -8.54
N ALA A 12 5.41 3.02 -7.42
CA ALA A 12 5.97 2.75 -6.11
C ALA A 12 5.10 1.74 -5.38
N GLY A 13 5.67 0.88 -4.56
CA GLY A 13 4.88 -0.16 -3.91
C GLY A 13 5.70 -1.05 -3.01
N ALA A 14 4.98 -1.84 -2.23
CA ALA A 14 5.53 -2.86 -1.33
C ALA A 14 4.53 -4.02 -1.24
N GLY A 15 5.01 -5.19 -0.82
CA GLY A 15 4.19 -6.27 -0.28
C GLY A 15 4.40 -6.36 1.23
N ASP A 16 3.68 -7.27 1.89
CA ASP A 16 3.86 -7.56 3.32
C ASP A 16 3.66 -6.29 4.17
N ILE A 17 2.54 -5.61 3.96
CA ILE A 17 2.25 -4.30 4.55
C ILE A 17 1.13 -4.36 5.59
N ALA A 18 0.97 -3.28 6.32
CA ALA A 18 -0.15 -3.08 7.24
C ALA A 18 -0.27 -4.15 8.34
N ASP A 19 0.86 -4.66 8.85
CA ASP A 19 0.88 -5.38 10.12
C ASP A 19 0.81 -4.38 11.28
N CYS A 20 -0.32 -4.40 11.98
CA CYS A 20 -0.60 -3.59 13.17
C CYS A 20 -0.14 -4.26 14.49
N ASN A 21 0.21 -5.55 14.46
CA ASN A 21 0.70 -6.30 15.62
C ASN A 21 2.22 -6.12 15.81
N ASN A 22 2.94 -5.78 14.73
CA ASN A 22 4.36 -5.46 14.78
C ASN A 22 4.61 -4.00 15.17
N ASP A 23 5.32 -3.76 16.27
CA ASP A 23 5.63 -2.42 16.83
C ASP A 23 4.38 -1.51 16.94
N GLY A 24 3.23 -2.10 17.29
CA GLY A 24 1.94 -1.39 17.36
C GLY A 24 1.50 -0.72 16.04
N GLY A 25 1.96 -1.23 14.90
CA GLY A 25 1.66 -0.68 13.57
C GLY A 25 2.52 0.52 13.18
N ARG A 26 3.54 0.88 13.97
CA ARG A 26 4.43 2.01 13.66
C ARG A 26 5.11 1.84 12.30
N HIS A 27 5.65 0.65 12.01
CA HIS A 27 6.30 0.39 10.72
C HIS A 27 5.33 0.51 9.53
N ALA A 28 4.11 0.01 9.68
CA ALA A 28 3.07 0.15 8.65
C ALA A 28 2.74 1.62 8.38
N GLN A 29 2.65 2.44 9.43
CA GLN A 29 2.42 3.88 9.32
C GLN A 29 3.58 4.60 8.62
N GLU A 30 4.81 4.25 8.98
CA GLU A 30 6.01 4.88 8.43
C GLU A 30 6.20 4.55 6.94
N THR A 31 5.98 3.30 6.53
CA THR A 31 6.04 2.93 5.11
C THR A 31 4.94 3.59 4.30
N GLY A 32 3.71 3.63 4.83
CA GLY A 32 2.61 4.35 4.20
C GLY A 32 2.90 5.85 4.04
N ARG A 33 3.63 6.48 4.98
CA ARG A 33 4.04 7.91 4.90
C ARG A 33 5.07 8.21 3.82
N LEU A 34 5.88 7.24 3.40
CA LEU A 34 6.78 7.45 2.26
C LEU A 34 5.99 7.82 1.00
N LEU A 35 4.82 7.21 0.83
CA LEU A 35 3.95 7.43 -0.32
C LEU A 35 3.33 8.83 -0.34
N ASP A 36 3.28 9.57 0.77
CA ASP A 36 2.81 10.97 0.79
C ASP A 36 3.70 11.91 -0.05
N LYS A 37 4.93 11.48 -0.35
CA LYS A 37 5.93 12.25 -1.10
C LYS A 37 6.28 11.61 -2.45
N ILE A 38 5.63 10.50 -2.80
CA ILE A 38 5.88 9.77 -4.04
C ILE A 38 4.60 9.78 -4.87
N ASP A 39 4.60 10.62 -5.90
CA ASP A 39 3.52 10.70 -6.88
C ASP A 39 3.43 9.44 -7.75
N GLY A 40 2.34 9.32 -8.50
CA GLY A 40 2.13 8.22 -9.43
C GLY A 40 1.29 7.08 -8.85
N THR A 41 1.35 5.93 -9.51
CA THR A 41 0.53 4.77 -9.14
C THR A 41 1.23 3.97 -8.04
N VAL A 42 0.44 3.45 -7.10
CA VAL A 42 0.91 2.58 -6.03
C VAL A 42 0.56 1.15 -6.36
N PHE A 43 1.47 0.20 -6.14
CA PHE A 43 1.12 -1.22 -6.10
C PHE A 43 1.25 -1.80 -4.71
N VAL A 44 0.40 -2.79 -4.44
CA VAL A 44 0.52 -3.67 -3.28
C VAL A 44 0.79 -5.08 -3.79
N ALA A 45 1.95 -5.62 -3.46
CA ALA A 45 2.45 -6.88 -4.00
C ALA A 45 2.06 -8.10 -3.14
N GLY A 46 0.80 -8.15 -2.69
CA GLY A 46 0.30 -9.18 -1.77
C GLY A 46 0.37 -8.80 -0.29
N ASP A 47 -0.37 -9.55 0.51
CA ASP A 47 -0.44 -9.48 1.98
C ASP A 47 -0.69 -8.05 2.45
N ALA A 48 -1.86 -7.55 2.04
CA ALA A 48 -2.21 -6.15 2.18
C ALA A 48 -2.69 -5.79 3.60
N ALA A 49 -3.13 -6.77 4.39
CA ALA A 49 -3.53 -6.57 5.77
C ALA A 49 -3.33 -7.86 6.58
N TYR A 50 -2.46 -7.81 7.58
CA TYR A 50 -2.23 -8.95 8.47
C TYR A 50 -3.24 -8.99 9.63
N PRO A 51 -3.51 -10.20 10.18
CA PRO A 51 -2.90 -11.48 9.83
C PRO A 51 -3.55 -12.25 8.67
N HIS A 52 -4.84 -12.01 8.35
CA HIS A 52 -5.60 -12.92 7.48
C HIS A 52 -6.38 -12.19 6.38
N GLY A 53 -6.01 -10.95 6.05
CA GLY A 53 -6.71 -10.16 5.03
C GLY A 53 -8.20 -9.94 5.33
N THR A 54 -8.65 -10.10 6.58
CA THR A 54 -10.08 -9.98 6.90
C THR A 54 -10.57 -8.54 6.79
N THR A 55 -11.89 -8.33 6.72
CA THR A 55 -12.45 -6.98 6.80
C THR A 55 -12.01 -6.24 8.07
N ALA A 56 -11.83 -6.95 9.18
CA ALA A 56 -11.33 -6.35 10.42
C ALA A 56 -9.86 -5.92 10.28
N ASP A 57 -9.02 -6.73 9.63
CA ASP A 57 -7.60 -6.41 9.40
C ASP A 57 -7.45 -5.21 8.48
N PHE A 58 -8.25 -5.15 7.41
CA PHE A 58 -8.28 -3.96 6.56
C PHE A 58 -8.72 -2.72 7.34
N THR A 59 -9.79 -2.82 8.13
CA THR A 59 -10.33 -1.70 8.92
C THR A 59 -9.33 -1.20 9.97
N ASN A 60 -8.69 -2.12 10.69
CA ASN A 60 -7.89 -1.78 11.86
C ASN A 60 -6.40 -1.54 11.53
N CYS A 61 -5.90 -2.12 10.45
CA CYS A 61 -4.46 -2.18 10.17
C CYS A 61 -4.13 -1.50 8.83
N PHE A 62 -4.86 -1.80 7.76
CA PHE A 62 -4.64 -1.15 6.46
C PHE A 62 -5.14 0.30 6.41
N GLU A 63 -6.39 0.57 6.81
CA GLU A 63 -6.96 1.93 6.71
C GLU A 63 -6.09 2.98 7.40
N PRO A 64 -5.65 2.77 8.65
CA PRO A 64 -4.90 3.81 9.35
C PRO A 64 -3.53 4.05 8.71
N ALA A 65 -2.91 3.02 8.13
CA ALA A 65 -1.52 3.04 7.68
C ALA A 65 -1.38 3.41 6.19
N TRP A 66 -2.20 2.82 5.33
CA TRP A 66 -2.11 2.90 3.86
C TRP A 66 -3.41 3.41 3.20
N GLY A 67 -4.55 3.40 3.91
CA GLY A 67 -5.89 3.69 3.36
C GLY A 67 -6.03 5.01 2.61
N ARG A 68 -5.32 6.07 3.03
CA ARG A 68 -5.34 7.38 2.34
C ARG A 68 -4.82 7.35 0.90
N HIS A 69 -4.10 6.30 0.50
CA HIS A 69 -3.55 6.12 -0.85
C HIS A 69 -4.45 5.26 -1.76
N LYS A 70 -5.60 4.76 -1.29
CA LYS A 70 -6.48 3.82 -2.02
C LYS A 70 -6.78 4.20 -3.46
N ALA A 71 -7.06 5.47 -3.73
CA ALA A 71 -7.45 5.94 -5.06
C ALA A 71 -6.42 5.60 -6.15
N ARG A 72 -5.15 5.46 -5.77
CA ARG A 72 -4.02 5.18 -6.66
C ARG A 72 -3.37 3.81 -6.43
N ILE A 73 -3.94 2.96 -5.57
CA ILE A 73 -3.44 1.61 -5.32
C ILE A 73 -3.96 0.63 -6.38
N ARG A 74 -3.09 -0.30 -6.82
CA ARG A 74 -3.38 -1.46 -7.66
C ARG A 74 -2.85 -2.72 -6.96
N PRO A 75 -3.71 -3.50 -6.28
CA PRO A 75 -3.27 -4.62 -5.46
C PRO A 75 -3.23 -5.94 -6.25
N SER A 76 -2.35 -6.84 -5.83
CA SER A 76 -2.48 -8.29 -6.02
C SER A 76 -2.68 -8.96 -4.67
N PRO A 77 -3.44 -10.07 -4.58
CA PRO A 77 -3.51 -10.86 -3.36
C PRO A 77 -2.22 -11.65 -3.11
N GLY A 78 -1.83 -11.78 -1.84
CA GLY A 78 -0.80 -12.68 -1.34
C GLY A 78 -1.41 -13.91 -0.67
N ASN A 79 -0.60 -14.69 0.05
CA ASN A 79 -1.09 -15.92 0.68
C ASN A 79 -2.02 -15.64 1.87
N HIS A 80 -1.74 -14.61 2.66
CA HIS A 80 -2.55 -14.28 3.83
C HIS A 80 -3.93 -13.71 3.47
N ASP A 81 -4.11 -13.24 2.22
CA ASP A 81 -5.38 -12.71 1.75
C ASP A 81 -6.41 -13.82 1.39
N TYR A 82 -6.01 -15.10 1.43
CA TYR A 82 -6.86 -16.27 1.16
C TYR A 82 -7.15 -17.13 2.40
N ASP A 83 -6.70 -16.70 3.58
CA ASP A 83 -6.84 -17.44 4.84
C ASP A 83 -8.31 -17.65 5.28
#